data_AF-A0AAW2GDZ7-F1
#
_entry.id   AF-A0AAW2GDZ7-F1
#
_cell.length_a   1.000
_cell.length_b   1.000
_cell.length_c   1.000
_cell.angle_alpha   90.00
_cell.angle_beta   90.00
_cell.angle_gamma   90.00
#
_symmetry.space_group_name_H-M   'P 1'
#
loop_
_entity.id
_entity.type
_entity.pdbx_description
1 polymer ?
#
loop_
_entity_poly.entity_id
_entity_poly.type
_entity_poly.pdbx_seq_one_letter_code
_entity_poly.pdbx_strand_id
1 'polypeptide(L)'
;MHAIERYYKINRIILKLVGLWPYHQSYFSQLLKVLFVSILVTFIFAQLKRLLDQIQDDWNSLKDKFEIKIIKKYACNARLFSIVVMIYCYFGLLSCGIVQFLPIILDVLLPLNDSRPHYLLVATEYFVSQEKYFHLMLLHEALAYIIGTTALCGTSAIIMTCILHACALFKIASCRIENAIKKSTLMIPSPKREYFIYRKVVHAVIMHQKASKFVELLTSSFGTLFSILIILGVSSLTFNLFQVSNTVSYFN
;
A
#
# COMPACT_ATOMS: atom_id res chain seq x y z
N MET A 1 -26.66 -8.90 26.11
CA MET A 1 -26.22 -7.68 26.84
C MET A 1 -24.72 -7.68 27.16
N HIS A 2 -24.17 -8.76 27.75
CA HIS A 2 -22.75 -8.83 28.16
C HIS A 2 -21.71 -8.68 27.02
N ALA A 3 -22.01 -9.18 25.81
CA ALA A 3 -21.10 -9.07 24.66
C ALA A 3 -20.95 -7.64 24.13
N ILE A 4 -22.03 -6.85 24.19
CA ILE A 4 -22.07 -5.45 23.74
C ILE A 4 -21.22 -4.58 24.67
N GLU A 5 -21.32 -4.78 25.99
CA GLU A 5 -20.45 -4.09 26.96
C GLU A 5 -18.97 -4.41 26.77
N ARG A 6 -18.64 -5.67 26.46
CA ARG A 6 -17.26 -6.09 26.23
C ARG A 6 -16.68 -5.44 24.96
N TYR A 7 -17.46 -5.42 23.88
CA TYR A 7 -17.10 -4.76 22.62
C TYR A 7 -16.90 -3.25 22.82
N TYR A 8 -17.82 -2.59 23.53
CA TYR A 8 -17.73 -1.17 23.84
C TYR A 8 -16.51 -0.85 24.71
N LYS A 9 -16.17 -1.71 25.67
CA LYS A 9 -14.97 -1.53 26.52
C LYS A 9 -13.67 -1.65 25.72
N ILE A 10 -13.59 -2.61 24.79
CA ILE A 10 -12.43 -2.78 23.90
C ILE A 10 -12.31 -1.59 22.94
N ASN A 11 -13.39 -1.21 22.25
CA ASN A 11 -13.39 -0.04 21.37
C ASN A 11 -13.03 1.24 22.14
N ARG A 12 -13.53 1.41 23.37
CA ARG A 12 -13.15 2.56 24.21
C ARG A 12 -11.67 2.56 24.57
N ILE A 13 -11.04 1.41 24.83
CA ILE A 13 -9.60 1.32 25.09
C ILE A 13 -8.82 1.67 23.82
N ILE A 14 -9.19 1.11 22.67
CA ILE A 14 -8.56 1.38 21.38
C ILE A 14 -8.68 2.87 21.03
N LEU A 15 -9.88 3.43 21.12
CA LEU A 15 -10.12 4.85 20.85
C LEU A 15 -9.38 5.77 21.82
N LYS A 16 -9.18 5.36 23.09
CA LYS A 16 -8.32 6.09 24.03
C LYS A 16 -6.85 6.02 23.61
N LEU A 17 -6.35 4.85 23.19
CA LEU A 17 -4.96 4.67 22.72
C LEU A 17 -4.66 5.47 21.45
N VAL A 18 -5.61 5.53 20.52
CA VAL A 18 -5.52 6.35 19.28
C VAL A 18 -5.83 7.83 19.57
N GLY A 19 -6.19 8.18 20.81
CA GLY A 19 -6.53 9.54 21.22
C GLY A 19 -7.84 10.07 20.61
N LEU A 20 -8.68 9.21 20.03
CA LEU A 20 -9.98 9.54 19.44
C LEU A 20 -11.13 9.61 20.48
N TRP A 21 -10.90 9.15 21.71
CA TRP A 21 -11.87 9.23 22.82
C TRP A 21 -11.28 9.96 24.05
N PRO A 22 -12.04 10.81 24.78
CA PRO A 22 -13.48 11.10 24.64
C PRO A 22 -13.84 12.03 23.49
N TYR A 23 -15.07 11.93 23.01
CA TYR A 23 -15.60 12.74 21.90
C TYR A 23 -15.65 14.25 22.22
N HIS A 24 -15.83 14.60 23.50
CA HIS A 24 -15.75 15.97 24.00
C HIS A 24 -14.27 16.36 24.23
N GLN A 25 -13.56 16.63 23.14
CA GLN A 25 -12.18 17.11 23.17
C GLN A 25 -12.14 18.64 23.19
N SER A 26 -11.21 19.21 23.96
CA SER A 26 -10.96 20.64 23.91
C SER A 26 -10.49 21.04 22.50
N TYR A 27 -10.81 22.27 22.09
CA TYR A 27 -10.32 22.85 20.83
C TYR A 27 -8.81 22.69 20.66
N PHE A 28 -8.05 22.74 21.75
CA PHE A 28 -6.61 22.52 21.76
C PHE A 28 -6.21 21.09 21.31
N SER A 29 -6.90 20.05 21.80
CA SER A 29 -6.60 18.66 21.41
C SER A 29 -6.94 18.39 19.94
N GLN A 30 -8.03 18.96 19.43
CA GLN A 30 -8.39 18.87 18.00
C GLN A 30 -7.36 19.58 17.12
N LEU A 31 -6.95 20.80 17.50
CA LEU A 31 -5.91 21.54 16.80
C LEU A 31 -4.61 20.75 16.74
N LEU A 32 -4.18 20.16 17.86
CA LEU A 32 -2.94 19.39 17.94
C LEU A 32 -2.96 18.15 17.04
N LYS A 33 -4.11 17.45 16.93
CA LYS A 33 -4.30 16.34 15.98
C LYS A 33 -4.19 16.80 14.53
N VAL A 34 -4.88 17.88 14.16
CA VAL A 34 -4.85 18.41 12.79
C VAL A 34 -3.42 18.81 12.42
N LEU A 35 -2.72 19.50 13.32
CA LEU A 35 -1.32 19.86 13.14
C LEU A 35 -0.44 18.61 12.96
N PHE A 36 -0.60 17.60 13.83
CA PHE A 36 0.17 16.36 13.75
C PHE A 36 -0.06 15.62 12.42
N VAL A 37 -1.31 15.45 12.00
CA VAL A 37 -1.66 14.83 10.71
C VAL A 37 -1.09 15.64 9.54
N SER A 38 -1.19 16.97 9.59
CA SER A 38 -0.65 17.85 8.55
C SER A 38 0.88 17.71 8.42
N ILE A 39 1.60 17.66 9.55
CA ILE A 39 3.05 17.45 9.58
C ILE A 39 3.40 16.08 8.97
N LEU A 40 2.69 15.01 9.35
CA LEU A 40 2.91 13.68 8.80
C LEU A 40 2.67 13.63 7.29
N VAL A 41 1.57 14.20 6.81
CA VAL A 41 1.24 14.23 5.38
C VAL A 41 2.30 15.00 4.60
N THR A 42 2.72 16.16 5.12
CA THR A 42 3.74 16.99 4.47
C THR A 42 5.08 16.26 4.42
N PHE A 43 5.46 15.57 5.50
CA PHE A 43 6.67 14.75 5.55
C PHE A 43 6.63 13.61 4.51
N ILE A 44 5.53 12.85 4.46
CA ILE A 44 5.35 11.76 3.49
C ILE A 44 5.44 12.30 2.06
N PHE A 45 4.77 13.42 1.77
CA PHE A 45 4.77 14.04 0.45
C PHE A 45 6.18 14.49 0.05
N ALA A 46 6.93 15.08 0.98
CA ALA A 46 8.32 15.48 0.74
C ALA A 46 9.22 14.28 0.42
N GLN A 47 9.10 13.17 1.17
CA GLN A 47 9.90 11.97 0.88
C GLN A 47 9.52 11.32 -0.44
N LEU A 48 8.22 11.22 -0.74
CA LEU A 48 7.73 10.70 -2.01
C LEU A 48 8.25 11.53 -3.19
N LYS A 49 8.19 12.87 -3.07
CA LYS A 49 8.71 13.77 -4.09
C LYS A 49 10.20 13.53 -4.34
N ARG A 50 11.01 13.39 -3.29
CA ARG A 50 12.46 13.09 -3.42
C ARG A 50 12.71 11.78 -4.16
N LEU A 51 11.93 10.74 -3.90
CA LEU A 51 12.04 9.46 -4.61
C LEU A 51 11.69 9.61 -6.10
N LEU A 52 10.60 10.32 -6.41
CA LEU A 52 10.17 10.56 -7.80
C LEU A 52 11.16 11.42 -8.58
N ASP A 53 11.69 12.48 -7.97
CA ASP A 53 12.74 13.33 -8.55
C ASP A 53 13.98 12.50 -8.87
N GLN A 54 14.40 11.61 -7.95
CA GLN A 54 15.55 10.73 -8.19
C GLN A 54 15.30 9.72 -9.32
N ILE A 55 14.08 9.17 -9.43
CA ILE A 55 13.70 8.32 -10.58
C ILE A 55 13.82 9.12 -11.88
N GLN A 56 13.30 10.35 -11.92
CA GLN A 56 13.37 11.19 -13.10
C GLN A 56 14.82 11.51 -13.51
N ASP A 57 15.66 11.84 -12.54
CA ASP A 57 17.09 12.10 -12.76
C ASP A 57 17.84 10.85 -13.25
N ASP A 58 17.52 9.67 -12.70
CA ASP A 58 18.04 8.40 -13.17
C ASP A 58 17.71 8.18 -14.65
N TRP A 59 16.45 8.35 -15.03
CA TRP A 59 16.00 8.21 -16.41
C TRP A 59 16.71 9.17 -17.36
N ASN A 60 16.85 10.43 -16.96
CA ASN A 60 17.54 11.46 -17.74
C ASN A 60 19.06 11.18 -17.88
N SER A 61 19.66 10.49 -16.90
CA SER A 61 21.09 10.19 -16.90
C SER A 61 21.48 8.99 -17.79
N LEU A 62 20.54 8.10 -18.10
CA LEU A 62 20.79 6.91 -18.90
C LEU A 62 20.90 7.26 -20.39
N LYS A 63 22.05 6.96 -21.00
CA LYS A 63 22.32 7.20 -22.43
C LYS A 63 22.35 5.94 -23.27
N ASP A 64 22.65 4.80 -22.66
CA ASP A 64 22.81 3.54 -23.37
C ASP A 64 21.45 2.92 -23.73
N LYS A 65 21.28 2.53 -25.01
CA LYS A 65 20.01 1.99 -25.52
C LYS A 65 19.61 0.67 -24.83
N PHE A 66 20.58 -0.16 -24.46
CA PHE A 66 20.32 -1.42 -23.78
C PHE A 66 19.90 -1.18 -22.33
N GLU A 67 20.54 -0.25 -21.62
CA GLU A 67 20.14 0.15 -20.27
C GLU A 67 18.73 0.79 -20.23
N ILE A 68 18.42 1.63 -21.21
CA ILE A 68 17.06 2.19 -21.39
C ILE A 68 16.03 1.07 -21.64
N LYS A 69 16.41 0.01 -22.37
CA LYS A 69 15.52 -1.14 -22.59
C LYS A 69 15.26 -1.90 -21.27
N ILE A 70 16.27 -2.03 -20.41
CA ILE A 70 16.11 -2.65 -19.08
C ILE A 70 15.14 -1.83 -18.23
N ILE A 71 15.37 -0.53 -18.06
CA ILE A 71 14.54 0.28 -17.17
C ILE A 71 13.07 0.35 -17.66
N LYS A 72 12.86 0.44 -18.98
CA LYS A 72 11.52 0.36 -19.60
C LYS A 72 10.83 -0.97 -19.33
N LYS A 73 11.56 -2.09 -19.37
CA LYS A 73 11.00 -3.42 -19.05
C LYS A 73 10.49 -3.47 -17.61
N TYR A 74 11.28 -2.99 -16.66
CA TYR A 74 10.89 -2.96 -15.24
C TYR A 74 9.73 -1.99 -14.99
N ALA A 75 9.71 -0.82 -15.63
CA ALA A 75 8.57 0.10 -15.55
C ALA A 75 7.28 -0.50 -16.15
N CYS A 76 7.39 -1.24 -17.25
CA CYS A 76 6.25 -1.98 -17.82
C CYS A 76 5.74 -3.06 -16.87
N ASN A 77 6.64 -3.79 -16.20
CA ASN A 77 6.26 -4.77 -15.18
C ASN A 77 5.56 -4.11 -13.98
N ALA A 78 6.06 -2.95 -13.53
CA ALA A 78 5.42 -2.18 -12.46
C ALA A 78 3.99 -1.76 -12.86
N ARG A 79 3.83 -1.23 -14.07
CA ARG A 79 2.52 -0.86 -14.62
C ARG A 79 1.58 -2.06 -14.71
N LEU A 80 2.06 -3.20 -15.20
CA LEU A 80 1.26 -4.42 -15.30
C LEU A 80 0.81 -4.88 -13.91
N PHE A 81 1.72 -4.91 -12.93
CA PHE A 81 1.37 -5.22 -11.55
C PHE A 81 0.28 -4.28 -11.01
N SER A 82 0.42 -2.97 -11.20
CA SER A 82 -0.60 -2.00 -10.78
C SER A 82 -1.96 -2.24 -11.43
N ILE A 83 -1.99 -2.56 -12.73
CA ILE A 83 -3.23 -2.88 -13.45
C ILE A 83 -3.88 -4.14 -12.87
N VAL A 84 -3.10 -5.20 -12.66
CA VAL A 84 -3.60 -6.48 -12.13
C VAL A 84 -4.15 -6.30 -10.70
N VAL A 85 -3.42 -5.61 -9.82
CA VAL A 85 -3.88 -5.31 -8.46
C VAL A 85 -5.15 -4.48 -8.48
N MET A 86 -5.22 -3.47 -9.34
CA MET A 86 -6.40 -2.62 -9.49
C MET A 86 -7.62 -3.44 -9.94
N ILE A 87 -7.49 -4.28 -10.97
CA ILE A 87 -8.58 -5.17 -11.43
C ILE A 87 -9.06 -6.07 -10.30
N TYR A 88 -8.13 -6.70 -9.58
CA TYR A 88 -8.47 -7.59 -8.46
C TYR A 88 -9.22 -6.85 -7.34
N CYS A 89 -8.76 -5.65 -6.96
CA CYS A 89 -9.41 -4.84 -5.93
C CYS A 89 -10.82 -4.37 -6.34
N TYR A 90 -11.01 -3.94 -7.59
CA TYR A 90 -12.34 -3.55 -8.09
C TYR A 90 -13.28 -4.75 -8.27
N PHE A 91 -12.76 -5.92 -8.65
CA PHE A 91 -13.55 -7.15 -8.64
C PHE A 91 -14.01 -7.52 -7.23
N GLY A 92 -13.13 -7.37 -6.22
CA GLY A 92 -13.49 -7.49 -4.81
C GLY A 92 -14.64 -6.55 -4.42
N LEU A 93 -14.55 -5.27 -4.79
CA LEU A 93 -15.60 -4.28 -4.54
C LEU A 93 -16.94 -4.69 -5.17
N LEU A 94 -16.92 -5.13 -6.42
CA LEU A 94 -18.13 -5.61 -7.11
C LEU A 94 -18.75 -6.80 -6.37
N SER A 95 -17.93 -7.77 -5.95
CA SER A 95 -18.42 -8.93 -5.21
C SER A 95 -19.04 -8.57 -3.87
N CYS A 96 -18.43 -7.65 -3.11
CA CYS A 96 -18.97 -7.12 -1.87
C CYS A 96 -20.31 -6.40 -2.11
N GLY A 97 -20.40 -5.60 -3.18
CA GLY A 97 -21.63 -4.93 -3.57
C GLY A 97 -22.76 -5.92 -3.86
N ILE A 98 -22.49 -6.97 -4.65
CA ILE A 98 -23.49 -8.00 -4.96
C ILE A 98 -24.04 -8.63 -3.69
N VAL A 99 -23.18 -8.99 -2.72
CA VAL A 99 -23.61 -9.56 -1.44
C VAL A 99 -24.52 -8.60 -0.66
N GLN A 100 -24.23 -7.30 -0.66
CA GLN A 100 -25.07 -6.30 0.01
C GLN A 100 -26.42 -6.07 -0.68
N PHE A 101 -26.48 -6.12 -2.02
CA PHE A 101 -27.72 -5.92 -2.78
C PHE A 101 -28.58 -7.18 -2.93
N LEU A 102 -27.99 -8.37 -2.76
CA LEU A 102 -28.70 -9.66 -2.88
C LEU A 102 -29.99 -9.75 -2.04
N PRO A 103 -30.03 -9.37 -0.73
CA PRO A 103 -31.28 -9.45 0.04
C PRO A 103 -32.39 -8.56 -0.53
N ILE A 104 -32.05 -7.37 -1.03
CA ILE A 104 -33.01 -6.43 -1.64
C ILE A 104 -33.60 -7.02 -2.93
N ILE A 105 -32.76 -7.60 -3.78
CA ILE A 105 -33.20 -8.24 -5.04
C ILE A 105 -34.11 -9.44 -4.73
N LEU A 106 -33.73 -10.25 -3.75
CA LEU A 106 -34.53 -11.40 -3.33
C LEU A 106 -35.88 -10.98 -2.74
N ASP A 107 -35.98 -9.84 -2.05
CA ASP A 107 -37.26 -9.35 -1.52
C ASP A 107 -38.23 -8.92 -2.63
N VAL A 108 -37.71 -8.43 -3.77
CA VAL A 108 -38.51 -8.09 -4.95
C VAL A 108 -38.93 -9.33 -5.74
N LEU A 109 -38.02 -10.30 -5.94
CA LEU A 109 -38.26 -11.48 -6.79
C LEU A 109 -38.98 -12.62 -6.06
N LEU A 110 -38.67 -12.82 -4.77
CA LEU A 110 -39.19 -13.90 -3.94
C LEU A 110 -39.54 -13.33 -2.54
N PRO A 111 -40.65 -12.59 -2.43
CA PRO A 111 -41.06 -11.95 -1.18
C PRO A 111 -41.40 -13.02 -0.13
N LEU A 112 -40.81 -12.89 1.05
CA LEU A 112 -41.15 -13.68 2.24
C LEU A 112 -42.24 -12.95 3.04
N ASN A 113 -42.96 -13.68 3.89
CA ASN A 113 -44.00 -13.09 4.75
C ASN A 113 -43.42 -12.07 5.76
N ASP A 114 -42.12 -12.22 6.08
CA ASP A 114 -41.31 -11.26 6.82
C ASP A 114 -40.16 -10.74 5.92
N SER A 115 -39.82 -9.45 6.02
CA SER A 115 -38.72 -8.84 5.25
C SER A 115 -37.35 -9.38 5.65
N ARG A 116 -36.43 -9.56 4.69
CA ARG A 116 -35.07 -10.03 4.99
C ARG A 116 -34.27 -8.94 5.72
N PRO A 117 -33.44 -9.29 6.70
CA PRO A 117 -32.58 -8.31 7.37
C PRO A 117 -31.52 -7.78 6.40
N HIS A 118 -31.40 -6.45 6.35
CA HIS A 118 -30.44 -5.75 5.50
C HIS A 118 -29.15 -5.50 6.30
N TYR A 119 -28.07 -6.21 5.96
CA TYR A 119 -26.78 -6.08 6.65
C TYR A 119 -25.80 -5.21 5.85
N LEU A 120 -25.32 -4.14 6.48
CA LEU A 120 -24.14 -3.40 5.99
C LEU A 120 -22.89 -4.23 6.27
N LEU A 121 -21.97 -4.28 5.31
CA LEU A 121 -20.78 -5.15 5.39
C LEU A 121 -19.74 -4.56 6.35
N VAL A 122 -19.74 -3.23 6.47
CA VAL A 122 -18.99 -2.52 7.52
C VAL A 122 -19.95 -2.04 8.61
N ALA A 123 -19.88 -2.70 9.78
CA ALA A 123 -20.59 -2.26 10.97
C ALA A 123 -20.05 -0.92 11.45
N THR A 124 -20.74 0.16 11.10
CA THR A 124 -20.44 1.52 11.53
C THR A 124 -21.58 2.03 12.41
N GLU A 125 -21.25 2.53 13.60
CA GLU A 125 -22.23 3.12 14.51
C GLU A 125 -22.65 4.49 13.97
N TYR A 126 -23.67 4.51 13.12
CA TYR A 126 -24.37 5.74 12.80
C TYR A 126 -25.33 6.02 13.95
N PHE A 127 -25.20 7.16 14.63
CA PHE A 127 -26.11 7.60 15.71
C PHE A 127 -27.51 7.98 15.20
N VAL A 128 -27.99 7.31 14.15
CA VAL A 128 -29.21 7.58 13.40
C VAL A 128 -29.88 6.23 13.10
N SER A 129 -31.22 6.18 13.09
CA SER A 129 -31.96 4.95 12.79
C SER A 129 -31.54 4.36 11.43
N GLN A 130 -31.06 3.12 11.46
CA GLN A 130 -30.57 2.40 10.29
C GLN A 130 -31.67 2.16 9.25
N GLU A 131 -32.89 1.87 9.68
CA GLU A 131 -34.03 1.59 8.79
C GLU A 131 -34.43 2.83 7.96
N LYS A 132 -34.42 4.02 8.57
CA LYS A 132 -34.84 5.26 7.88
C LYS A 132 -33.78 5.80 6.91
N TYR A 133 -32.50 5.58 7.19
CA TYR A 133 -31.39 6.17 6.41
C TYR A 133 -30.50 5.13 5.72
N PHE A 134 -31.01 3.91 5.54
CA PHE A 134 -30.27 2.78 4.99
C PHE A 134 -29.54 3.12 3.68
N HIS A 135 -30.24 3.71 2.70
CA HIS A 135 -29.64 4.08 1.40
C HIS A 135 -28.54 5.13 1.53
N LEU A 136 -28.66 6.08 2.47
CA LEU A 136 -27.63 7.09 2.71
C LEU A 136 -26.38 6.45 3.35
N MET A 137 -26.57 5.54 4.29
CA MET A 137 -25.46 4.79 4.92
C MET A 137 -24.74 3.91 3.91
N LEU A 138 -25.50 3.20 3.05
CA LEU A 138 -24.97 2.40 1.95
C LEU A 138 -24.15 3.24 0.97
N LEU A 139 -24.62 4.44 0.62
CA LEU A 139 -23.89 5.37 -0.23
C LEU A 139 -22.58 5.82 0.43
N HIS A 140 -22.62 6.18 1.71
CA HIS A 140 -21.43 6.59 2.46
C HIS A 140 -20.40 5.44 2.53
N GLU A 141 -20.84 4.21 2.79
CA GLU A 141 -19.99 3.02 2.80
C GLU A 141 -19.35 2.77 1.43
N ALA A 142 -20.14 2.82 0.35
CA ALA A 142 -19.63 2.63 -1.00
C ALA A 142 -18.57 3.67 -1.36
N LEU A 143 -18.81 4.95 -1.05
CA LEU A 143 -17.85 6.03 -1.29
C LEU A 143 -16.58 5.86 -0.46
N ALA A 144 -16.71 5.57 0.84
CA ALA A 144 -15.57 5.35 1.72
C ALA A 144 -14.71 4.16 1.24
N TYR A 145 -15.36 3.08 0.81
CA TYR A 145 -14.66 1.92 0.26
C TYR A 145 -13.95 2.25 -1.05
N ILE A 146 -14.61 2.91 -2.01
CA ILE A 146 -13.99 3.32 -3.28
C ILE A 146 -12.76 4.19 -3.05
N ILE A 147 -12.86 5.19 -2.16
CA ILE A 147 -11.74 6.09 -1.82
C ILE A 147 -10.61 5.29 -1.17
N GLY A 148 -10.94 4.45 -0.18
CA GLY A 148 -9.96 3.61 0.52
C GLY A 148 -9.22 2.66 -0.40
N THR A 149 -9.95 1.95 -1.27
CA THR A 149 -9.37 1.03 -2.26
C THR A 149 -8.50 1.75 -3.27
N THR A 150 -8.93 2.92 -3.77
CA THR A 150 -8.14 3.71 -4.73
C THR A 150 -6.84 4.19 -4.08
N ALA A 151 -6.90 4.70 -2.85
CA ALA A 151 -5.72 5.13 -2.10
C ALA A 151 -4.74 3.96 -1.83
N LEU A 152 -5.27 2.79 -1.46
CA LEU A 152 -4.47 1.57 -1.25
C LEU A 152 -3.77 1.11 -2.54
N CYS A 153 -4.51 1.05 -3.66
CA CYS A 153 -3.96 0.67 -4.96
C CYS A 153 -2.91 1.67 -5.46
N GLY A 154 -3.17 2.97 -5.31
CA GLY A 154 -2.21 4.02 -5.68
C GLY A 154 -0.91 3.92 -4.86
N THR A 155 -1.04 3.73 -3.56
CA THR A 155 0.12 3.60 -2.65
C THR A 155 0.94 2.36 -2.99
N SER A 156 0.30 1.20 -3.20
CA SER A 156 0.99 -0.04 -3.56
C SER A 156 1.69 0.05 -4.93
N ALA A 157 1.06 0.72 -5.90
CA ALA A 157 1.64 0.96 -7.21
C ALA A 157 2.91 1.83 -7.15
N ILE A 158 2.90 2.91 -6.37
CA ILE A 158 4.06 3.79 -6.18
C ILE A 158 5.21 3.01 -5.52
N ILE A 159 4.94 2.29 -4.44
CA ILE A 159 5.96 1.49 -3.74
C ILE A 159 6.56 0.44 -4.68
N MET A 160 5.72 -0.29 -5.42
CA MET A 160 6.17 -1.30 -6.38
C MET A 160 7.04 -0.68 -7.49
N THR A 161 6.66 0.51 -7.97
CA THR A 161 7.45 1.26 -8.96
C THR A 161 8.84 1.59 -8.41
N CYS A 162 8.93 2.09 -7.17
CA CYS A 162 10.22 2.35 -6.51
C CYS A 162 11.06 1.06 -6.37
N ILE A 163 10.46 -0.05 -5.93
CA ILE A 163 11.16 -1.33 -5.78
C ILE A 163 11.70 -1.81 -7.13
N LEU A 164 10.87 -1.84 -8.16
CA LEU A 164 11.28 -2.30 -9.49
C LEU A 164 12.28 -1.34 -10.16
N HIS A 165 12.20 -0.04 -9.88
CA HIS A 165 13.24 0.92 -10.29
C HIS A 165 14.59 0.60 -9.63
N ALA A 166 14.62 0.38 -8.32
CA ALA A 166 15.84 -0.05 -7.63
C ALA A 166 16.40 -1.36 -8.22
N CYS A 167 15.55 -2.36 -8.45
CA CYS A 167 15.94 -3.61 -9.10
C CYS A 167 16.52 -3.37 -10.51
N ALA A 168 15.95 -2.45 -11.29
CA ALA A 168 16.46 -2.10 -12.61
C ALA A 168 17.86 -1.46 -12.52
N LEU A 169 18.09 -0.56 -11.58
CA LEU A 169 19.42 0.04 -11.35
C LEU A 169 20.46 -1.01 -10.96
N PHE A 170 20.13 -1.93 -10.06
CA PHE A 170 21.01 -3.05 -9.72
C PHE A 170 21.26 -3.96 -10.92
N LYS A 171 20.24 -4.22 -11.75
CA LYS A 171 20.41 -5.01 -12.97
C LYS A 171 21.36 -4.33 -13.97
N ILE A 172 21.24 -3.02 -14.14
CA ILE A 172 22.15 -2.21 -14.97
C ILE A 172 23.57 -2.29 -14.42
N ALA A 173 23.77 -2.10 -13.11
CA ALA A 173 25.08 -2.19 -12.48
C ALA A 173 25.72 -3.57 -12.69
N SER A 174 24.95 -4.65 -12.48
CA SER A 174 25.36 -6.03 -12.74
C SER A 174 25.79 -6.24 -14.19
N CYS A 175 25.00 -5.77 -15.17
CA CYS A 175 25.36 -5.87 -16.59
C CYS A 175 26.63 -5.08 -16.94
N ARG A 176 26.84 -3.90 -16.32
CA ARG A 176 28.08 -3.12 -16.52
C ARG A 176 29.31 -3.87 -16.00
N ILE A 177 29.21 -4.52 -14.83
CA ILE A 177 30.28 -5.35 -14.25
C ILE A 177 30.57 -6.54 -15.16
N GLU A 178 29.54 -7.28 -15.56
CA GLU A 178 29.67 -8.46 -16.42
C GLU A 178 30.34 -8.10 -17.76
N ASN A 179 29.94 -6.98 -18.37
CA ASN A 179 30.55 -6.49 -19.60
C ASN A 179 32.01 -6.04 -19.42
N ALA A 180 32.38 -5.53 -18.24
CA ALA A 180 33.77 -5.18 -17.94
C ALA A 180 34.64 -6.45 -17.81
N ILE A 181 34.15 -7.47 -17.10
CA ILE A 181 34.84 -8.75 -16.89
C ILE A 181 34.97 -9.54 -18.20
N LYS A 182 33.89 -9.69 -18.97
CA LYS A 182 33.95 -10.38 -20.27
C LYS A 182 34.98 -9.75 -21.20
N LYS A 183 35.07 -8.42 -21.21
CA LYS A 183 36.06 -7.69 -22.02
C LYS A 183 37.49 -7.87 -21.49
N SER A 184 37.69 -8.04 -20.18
CA SER A 184 39.01 -8.31 -19.63
C SER A 184 39.50 -9.73 -19.95
N THR A 185 38.62 -10.74 -19.95
CA THR A 185 38.99 -12.14 -20.24
C THR A 185 39.34 -12.36 -21.71
N LEU A 186 38.69 -11.67 -22.64
CA LEU A 186 38.88 -11.85 -24.09
C LEU A 186 40.09 -11.11 -24.67
N MET A 187 40.83 -10.33 -23.86
CA MET A 187 41.86 -9.42 -24.36
C MET A 187 43.21 -9.61 -23.67
N ILE A 188 44.30 -9.51 -24.44
CA ILE A 188 45.68 -9.51 -23.94
C ILE A 188 45.89 -8.30 -23.00
N PRO A 189 46.50 -8.48 -21.80
CA PRO A 189 46.76 -7.41 -20.84
C PRO A 189 47.61 -6.28 -21.43
N SER A 190 47.22 -5.04 -21.19
CA SER A 190 48.05 -3.86 -21.48
C SER A 190 47.65 -2.69 -20.58
N PRO A 191 48.59 -1.79 -20.18
CA PRO A 191 48.30 -0.73 -19.20
C PRO A 191 47.13 0.19 -19.60
N LYS A 192 47.04 0.55 -20.89
CA LYS A 192 45.93 1.36 -21.42
C LYS A 192 44.57 0.66 -21.32
N ARG A 193 44.53 -0.67 -21.47
CA ARG A 193 43.29 -1.47 -21.39
C ARG A 193 42.87 -1.72 -19.95
N GLU A 194 43.82 -1.98 -19.07
CA GLU A 194 43.57 -2.10 -17.63
C GLU A 194 42.94 -0.81 -17.08
N TYR A 195 43.47 0.35 -17.46
CA TYR A 195 42.87 1.64 -17.12
C TYR A 195 41.42 1.78 -17.64
N PHE A 196 41.16 1.33 -18.87
CA PHE A 196 39.81 1.35 -19.46
C PHE A 196 38.83 0.41 -18.75
N ILE A 197 39.27 -0.80 -18.36
CA ILE A 197 38.47 -1.76 -17.60
C ILE A 197 38.20 -1.20 -16.20
N TYR A 198 39.21 -0.67 -15.53
CA TYR A 198 39.08 0.02 -14.24
C TYR A 198 38.03 1.12 -14.31
N ARG A 199 38.08 1.99 -15.33
CA ARG A 199 37.06 3.03 -15.55
C ARG A 199 35.66 2.43 -15.66
N LYS A 200 35.46 1.34 -16.42
CA LYS A 200 34.14 0.70 -16.54
C LYS A 200 33.64 0.14 -15.21
N VAL A 201 34.51 -0.51 -14.44
CA VAL A 201 34.18 -1.04 -13.11
C VAL A 201 33.79 0.10 -12.16
N VAL A 202 34.55 1.21 -12.15
CA VAL A 202 34.20 2.41 -11.37
C VAL A 202 32.81 2.93 -11.71
N HIS A 203 32.46 3.06 -13.00
CA HIS A 203 31.11 3.49 -13.41
C HIS A 203 30.01 2.50 -13.00
N ALA A 204 30.31 1.21 -12.92
CA ALA A 204 29.36 0.21 -12.46
C ALA A 204 29.16 0.27 -10.93
N VAL A 205 30.25 0.45 -10.17
CA VAL A 205 30.21 0.64 -8.71
C VAL A 205 29.45 1.92 -8.34
N ILE A 206 29.64 3.01 -9.08
CA ILE A 206 28.87 4.26 -8.87
C ILE A 206 27.37 4.01 -9.05
N MET A 207 26.96 3.26 -10.09
CA MET A 207 25.54 2.91 -10.28
C MET A 207 25.00 2.04 -9.16
N HIS A 208 25.79 1.05 -8.70
CA HIS A 208 25.41 0.21 -7.57
C HIS A 208 25.22 1.03 -6.29
N GLN A 209 26.15 1.94 -5.99
CA GLN A 209 26.04 2.85 -4.84
C GLN A 209 24.80 3.76 -4.95
N LYS A 210 24.50 4.26 -6.16
CA LYS A 210 23.28 5.05 -6.41
C LYS A 210 22.02 4.25 -6.12
N ALA A 211 21.97 2.98 -6.56
CA ALA A 211 20.86 2.07 -6.28
C ALA A 211 20.71 1.78 -4.78
N SER A 212 21.81 1.54 -4.07
CA SER A 212 21.81 1.34 -2.61
C SER A 212 21.25 2.56 -1.87
N LYS A 213 21.73 3.76 -2.21
CA LYS A 213 21.22 5.02 -1.63
C LYS A 213 19.73 5.23 -1.88
N PHE A 214 19.24 4.85 -3.06
CA PHE A 214 17.81 4.89 -3.37
C PHE A 214 17.00 3.95 -2.47
N VAL A 215 17.48 2.71 -2.26
CA VAL A 215 16.83 1.75 -1.36
C VAL A 215 16.87 2.20 0.10
N GLU A 216 17.99 2.77 0.54
CA GLU A 216 18.12 3.37 1.88
C GLU A 216 17.12 4.53 2.06
N LEU A 217 16.97 5.40 1.06
CA LEU A 217 15.97 6.47 1.08
C LEU A 217 14.55 5.91 1.16
N LEU A 218 14.21 4.89 0.34
CA LEU A 218 12.90 4.25 0.36
C LEU A 218 12.60 3.62 1.74
N THR A 219 13.57 2.89 2.29
CA THR A 219 13.45 2.17 3.56
C THR A 219 13.38 3.12 4.75
N SER A 220 14.19 4.17 4.77
CA SER A 220 14.15 5.18 5.84
C SER A 220 12.88 6.03 5.80
N SER A 221 12.33 6.29 4.61
CA SER A 221 11.11 7.09 4.46
C SER A 221 9.85 6.35 4.94
N PHE A 222 9.74 5.04 4.68
CA PHE A 222 8.52 4.27 4.93
C PHE A 222 8.69 3.13 5.93
N GLY A 223 9.90 2.82 6.37
CA GLY A 223 10.20 1.68 7.23
C GLY A 223 9.40 1.69 8.53
N THR A 224 9.40 2.81 9.26
CA THR A 224 8.62 2.96 10.49
C THR A 224 7.12 2.80 10.24
N LEU A 225 6.59 3.39 9.16
CA LEU A 225 5.18 3.29 8.81
C LEU A 225 4.79 1.84 8.47
N PHE A 226 5.62 1.13 7.71
CA PHE A 226 5.39 -0.29 7.41
C PHE A 226 5.51 -1.16 8.66
N SER A 227 6.45 -0.90 9.57
CA SER A 227 6.53 -1.64 10.84
C SER A 227 5.25 -1.49 11.65
N ILE A 228 4.71 -0.27 11.77
CA ILE A 228 3.44 -0.02 12.45
C ILE A 228 2.30 -0.76 11.74
N LEU A 229 2.21 -0.67 10.40
CA LEU A 229 1.19 -1.34 9.60
C LEU A 229 1.23 -2.87 9.76
N ILE A 230 2.43 -3.45 9.78
CA ILE A 230 2.63 -4.90 9.98
C ILE A 230 2.14 -5.32 11.35
N ILE A 231 2.50 -4.59 12.42
CA ILE A 231 2.04 -4.90 13.79
C ILE A 231 0.52 -4.85 13.87
N LEU A 232 -0.09 -3.77 13.39
CA LEU A 232 -1.55 -3.61 13.39
C LEU A 232 -2.23 -4.70 12.56
N GLY A 233 -1.70 -5.02 11.39
CA GLY A 233 -2.23 -6.06 10.50
C GLY A 233 -2.17 -7.45 11.12
N VAL A 234 -1.03 -7.82 11.71
CA VAL A 234 -0.87 -9.12 12.39
C VAL A 234 -1.78 -9.23 13.60
N SER A 235 -1.86 -8.19 14.44
CA SER A 235 -2.78 -8.16 15.58
C SER A 235 -4.24 -8.29 15.15
N SER A 236 -4.66 -7.56 14.11
CA SER A 236 -6.02 -7.64 13.55
C SER A 236 -6.32 -9.03 12.99
N LEU A 237 -5.42 -9.60 12.19
CA LEU A 237 -5.59 -10.93 11.63
C LEU A 237 -5.71 -12.00 12.73
N THR A 238 -4.86 -11.90 13.75
CA THR A 238 -4.88 -12.84 14.89
C THR A 238 -6.21 -12.81 15.62
N PHE A 239 -6.73 -11.60 15.90
CA PHE A 239 -8.03 -11.44 16.55
C PHE A 239 -9.18 -11.99 15.70
N ASN A 240 -9.18 -11.71 14.40
CA ASN A 240 -10.19 -12.22 13.47
C ASN A 240 -10.16 -13.75 13.38
N LEU A 241 -8.97 -14.36 13.27
CA LEU A 241 -8.84 -15.82 13.23
C LEU A 241 -9.29 -16.49 14.53
N PHE A 242 -8.97 -15.88 15.68
CA PHE A 242 -9.44 -16.36 16.97
C PHE A 242 -10.98 -16.31 17.06
N GLN A 243 -11.60 -15.23 16.58
CA GLN A 243 -13.06 -15.12 16.55
C GLN A 243 -13.68 -16.21 15.68
N VAL A 244 -13.15 -16.42 14.46
CA VAL A 244 -13.61 -17.49 13.55
C VAL A 244 -13.51 -18.86 14.22
N SER A 245 -12.37 -19.18 14.85
CA SER A 245 -12.17 -20.44 15.56
C SER A 245 -13.22 -20.66 16.64
N ASN A 246 -13.51 -19.65 17.46
CA ASN A 246 -14.51 -19.78 18.53
C ASN A 246 -15.92 -20.00 17.98
N THR A 247 -16.30 -19.33 16.87
CA THR A 247 -17.59 -19.59 16.21
C THR A 247 -17.68 -21.01 15.69
N VAL A 248 -16.64 -21.51 15.01
CA VAL A 248 -16.64 -22.88 14.47
C VAL A 248 -16.74 -23.91 15.61
N SER A 249 -16.02 -23.72 16.72
CA SER A 249 -16.11 -24.58 17.90
C SER A 249 -17.44 -24.52 18.64
N TYR A 250 -18.24 -23.46 18.45
CA TYR A 250 -19.60 -23.37 19.02
C TYR A 250 -20.64 -24.13 18.20
N PHE A 251 -20.39 -24.31 16.89
CA PHE A 251 -21.29 -25.03 15.98
C PHE A 251 -20.97 -26.53 15.83
N ASN A 252 -19.85 -27.00 16.39
CA ASN A 252 -19.46 -28.41 16.49
C ASN A 252 -19.68 -28.94 17.92
#